data_AF-A0A7W1GD24-F1
#
_entry.id   AF-A0A7W1GD24-F1
#
_cell.length_a   1.000
_cell.length_b   1.000
_cell.length_c   1.000
_cell.angle_alpha   90.00
_cell.angle_beta   90.00
_cell.angle_gamma   90.00
#
_symmetry.space_group_name_H-M   'P 1'
#
loop_
_entity.id
_entity.type
_entity.pdbx_description
1 polymer ?
#
loop_
_entity_poly.entity_id
_entity_poly.type
_entity_poly.pdbx_seq_one_letter_code
_entity_poly.pdbx_strand_id
1 'polypeptide(L)'
;SCRDRQCPKCQATARRQWVAAREAELLPIEYFHVVFTLPDQLVPVARYHQAVIYNLLFRAMSETLLEFDERRWQAGLGITAVLHTWGRPL
;
A
#
# COMPACT_ATOMS: atom_id res chain seq x y z
N SER A 1 -32.06 -11.41 8.72
CA SER A 1 -30.83 -12.03 8.15
C SER A 1 -31.26 -13.11 7.17
N CYS A 2 -30.90 -13.01 5.88
CA CYS A 2 -31.28 -13.99 4.85
C CYS A 2 -30.42 -15.27 4.89
N ARG A 3 -29.47 -15.39 5.85
CA ARG A 3 -28.51 -16.51 6.00
C ARG A 3 -27.55 -16.73 4.82
N ASP A 4 -27.66 -15.94 3.76
CA ASP A 4 -26.70 -15.89 2.67
C ASP A 4 -25.52 -14.96 3.03
N ARG A 5 -24.31 -15.53 3.05
CA ARG A 5 -23.07 -14.81 3.38
C ARG A 5 -22.65 -13.83 2.27
N GLN A 6 -23.16 -14.01 1.05
CA GLN A 6 -22.83 -13.19 -0.12
C GLN A 6 -23.88 -12.11 -0.38
N CYS A 7 -25.00 -12.11 0.34
CA CYS A 7 -26.07 -11.14 0.12
C CYS A 7 -25.58 -9.69 0.37
N PRO A 8 -25.50 -8.83 -0.66
CA PRO A 8 -24.93 -7.50 -0.54
C PRO A 8 -25.72 -6.60 0.41
N LYS A 9 -27.05 -6.80 0.50
CA LYS A 9 -27.92 -6.04 1.41
C LYS A 9 -27.69 -6.41 2.88
N CYS A 10 -27.45 -7.69 3.18
CA CYS A 10 -27.19 -8.14 4.56
C CYS A 10 -25.74 -7.87 4.99
N GLN A 11 -24.78 -7.92 4.06
CA GLN A 11 -23.37 -7.61 4.33
C GLN A 11 -23.08 -6.11 4.39
N ALA A 12 -23.96 -5.25 3.88
CA ALA A 12 -23.76 -3.80 3.90
C ALA A 12 -23.58 -3.22 5.31
N THR A 13 -24.28 -3.76 6.31
CA THR A 13 -24.14 -3.32 7.71
C THR A 13 -22.82 -3.79 8.32
N ALA A 14 -22.44 -5.06 8.12
CA ALA A 14 -21.16 -5.59 8.56
C ALA A 14 -19.97 -4.83 7.93
N ARG A 15 -20.07 -4.53 6.62
CA ARG A 15 -19.08 -3.69 5.92
C ARG A 15 -18.98 -2.30 6.53
N ARG A 16 -20.11 -1.62 6.79
CA ARG A 16 -20.09 -0.28 7.41
C ARG A 16 -19.46 -0.29 8.79
N GLN A 17 -19.78 -1.29 9.61
CA GLN A 17 -19.18 -1.45 10.94
C GLN A 17 -17.67 -1.69 10.85
N TRP A 18 -17.24 -2.53 9.91
CA TRP A 18 -15.81 -2.78 9.67
C TRP A 18 -15.07 -1.53 9.19
N VAL A 19 -15.65 -0.77 8.25
CA VAL A 19 -15.07 0.51 7.78
C VAL A 19 -14.95 1.49 8.94
N ALA A 20 -16.02 1.70 9.71
CA ALA A 20 -15.99 2.62 10.85
C ALA A 20 -14.93 2.22 11.90
N ALA A 21 -14.75 0.91 12.13
CA ALA A 21 -13.71 0.42 13.04
C ALA A 21 -12.29 0.71 12.50
N ARG A 22 -12.06 0.59 11.19
CA ARG A 22 -10.77 0.93 10.56
C ARG A 22 -10.54 2.44 10.51
N GLU A 23 -11.56 3.23 10.26
CA GLU A 23 -11.49 4.69 10.28
C GLU A 23 -11.12 5.21 11.68
N ALA A 24 -11.63 4.58 12.74
CA ALA A 24 -11.29 4.92 14.12
C ALA A 24 -9.83 4.62 14.50
N GLU A 25 -9.11 3.80 13.73
CA GLU A 25 -7.68 3.49 13.92
C GLU A 25 -6.77 4.49 13.20
N LEU A 26 -7.33 5.38 12.36
CA LEU A 26 -6.55 6.38 11.64
C LEU A 26 -6.10 7.50 12.59
N LEU A 27 -4.85 7.90 12.44
CA LEU A 27 -4.30 9.04 13.16
C LEU A 27 -4.83 10.34 12.50
N PRO A 28 -5.08 11.41 13.28
CA PRO A 28 -5.55 12.69 12.74
C PRO A 28 -4.40 13.47 12.09
N ILE A 29 -3.75 12.88 11.09
CA ILE A 29 -2.61 13.42 10.34
C ILE A 29 -2.88 13.35 8.83
N GLU A 30 -2.08 14.08 8.04
CA GLU A 30 -2.17 14.00 6.58
C GLU A 30 -1.61 12.68 6.05
N TYR A 31 -2.33 12.08 5.10
CA TYR A 31 -1.92 10.85 4.43
C TYR A 31 -1.65 11.12 2.95
N PHE A 32 -0.53 10.59 2.45
CA PHE A 32 -0.16 10.65 1.05
C PHE A 32 -0.03 9.24 0.49
N HIS A 33 -0.54 9.03 -0.72
CA HIS A 33 -0.38 7.78 -1.45
C HIS A 33 0.59 7.98 -2.60
N VAL A 34 1.77 7.36 -2.50
CA VAL A 34 2.85 7.45 -3.49
C VAL A 34 3.08 6.07 -4.09
N VAL A 35 3.14 6.01 -5.42
CA VAL A 35 3.36 4.76 -6.16
C VAL A 35 4.76 4.76 -6.76
N PHE A 36 5.53 3.73 -6.43
CA PHE A 36 6.82 3.45 -7.06
C PHE A 36 6.65 2.24 -7.96
N THR A 37 6.98 2.41 -9.24
CA THR A 37 6.88 1.35 -10.25
C THR A 37 8.26 0.83 -10.59
N LEU A 38 8.43 -0.49 -10.54
CA LEU A 38 9.65 -1.13 -10.99
C LEU A 38 9.80 -0.89 -12.51
N PRO A 39 10.96 -0.41 -13.00
CA PRO A 39 11.21 -0.28 -14.43
C PRO A 39 11.01 -1.60 -15.19
N ASP A 40 10.38 -1.55 -16.36
CA ASP A 40 10.02 -2.73 -17.16
C ASP A 40 11.23 -3.62 -17.48
N GLN A 41 12.41 -3.01 -17.66
CA GLN A 41 13.66 -3.72 -17.93
C GLN A 41 14.08 -4.65 -16.80
N LEU A 42 13.65 -4.37 -15.56
CA LEU A 42 13.95 -5.17 -14.38
C LEU A 42 12.89 -6.25 -14.12
N VAL A 43 11.74 -6.22 -14.80
CA VAL A 43 10.66 -7.22 -14.61
C VAL A 43 11.14 -8.65 -14.87
N PRO A 44 11.91 -8.97 -15.94
CA PRO A 44 12.43 -10.31 -16.13
C PRO A 44 13.31 -10.78 -14.96
N VAL A 45 14.17 -9.90 -14.45
CA VAL A 45 15.05 -10.20 -13.31
C VAL A 45 14.24 -10.39 -12.03
N ALA A 46 13.26 -9.52 -11.79
CA ALA A 46 12.34 -9.62 -10.66
C ALA A 46 11.59 -10.94 -10.64
N ARG A 47 11.17 -11.47 -11.79
CA ARG A 47 10.46 -12.76 -11.86
C ARG A 47 11.28 -13.91 -11.28
N TYR A 48 12.60 -13.92 -11.50
CA TYR A 48 13.50 -14.97 -11.01
C TYR A 48 14.08 -14.68 -9.62
N HIS A 49 14.18 -13.40 -9.23
CA HIS A 49 14.83 -12.96 -7.98
C HIS A 49 13.92 -12.08 -7.12
N GLN A 50 12.65 -12.47 -6.99
CA GLN A 50 11.57 -11.68 -6.36
C GLN A 50 11.95 -11.12 -4.99
N ALA A 51 12.42 -11.97 -4.07
CA ALA A 51 12.77 -11.55 -2.72
C ALA A 51 13.85 -10.45 -2.72
N VAL A 52 14.89 -10.62 -3.54
CA VAL A 52 15.99 -9.66 -3.62
C VAL A 52 15.51 -8.34 -4.23
N ILE A 53 14.83 -8.41 -5.39
CA ILE A 53 14.41 -7.22 -6.11
C ILE A 53 13.34 -6.43 -5.33
N TYR A 54 12.37 -7.10 -4.71
CA TYR A 54 11.33 -6.40 -3.95
C TYR A 54 11.86 -5.82 -2.64
N ASN A 55 12.80 -6.48 -1.97
CA ASN A 55 13.49 -5.89 -0.82
C ASN A 55 14.27 -4.64 -1.22
N LEU A 56 14.98 -4.67 -2.37
CA LEU A 56 15.66 -3.51 -2.90
C LEU A 56 14.69 -2.38 -3.28
N LEU A 57 13.54 -2.71 -3.88
CA LEU A 57 12.51 -1.74 -4.23
C LEU A 57 11.96 -1.03 -2.97
N PHE A 58 11.59 -1.79 -1.94
CA PHE A 58 11.11 -1.20 -0.68
C PHE A 58 12.18 -0.36 0.00
N ARG A 59 13.42 -0.83 0.03
CA ARG A 59 14.54 -0.07 0.56
C ARG A 59 14.72 1.25 -0.18
N ALA A 60 14.84 1.21 -1.50
CA ALA A 60 15.03 2.41 -2.33
C ALA A 60 13.87 3.40 -2.20
N MET A 61 12.63 2.92 -2.19
CA MET A 61 11.44 3.75 -1.92
C MET A 61 11.55 4.43 -0.55
N SER A 62 11.81 3.66 0.51
CA SER A 62 11.86 4.20 1.87
C SER A 62 12.98 5.22 2.05
N GLU A 63 14.18 4.94 1.54
CA GLU A 63 15.33 5.85 1.57
C GLU A 63 15.01 7.15 0.82
N THR A 64 14.38 7.06 -0.35
CA THR A 64 13.95 8.24 -1.14
C THR A 64 12.98 9.13 -0.36
N LEU A 65 11.97 8.53 0.27
CA LEU A 65 10.96 9.28 1.02
C LEU A 65 11.52 9.89 2.31
N LEU A 66 12.38 9.17 3.02
CA LEU A 66 13.04 9.67 4.23
C LEU A 66 14.02 10.81 3.91
N GLU A 67 14.84 10.66 2.86
CA GLU A 67 15.73 11.73 2.40
C GLU A 67 14.94 12.97 1.95
N PHE A 68 13.78 12.78 1.31
CA PHE A 68 12.91 13.88 0.94
C PHE A 68 12.31 14.59 2.15
N ASP A 69 11.85 13.84 3.16
CA ASP A 69 11.36 14.41 4.41
C ASP A 69 12.43 15.25 5.08
N GLU A 70 13.63 14.69 5.30
CA GLU A 70 14.76 15.39 5.92
C GLU A 70 15.12 16.71 5.19
N ARG A 71 15.09 16.69 3.85
CA ARG A 71 15.52 17.85 3.05
C ARG A 71 14.43 18.88 2.79
N ARG A 72 13.15 18.49 2.87
CA ARG A 72 12.06 19.35 2.36
C ARG A 72 10.91 19.54 3.32
N TRP A 73 10.40 18.47 3.93
CA TRP A 73 9.19 18.53 4.74
C TRP A 73 9.47 18.68 6.24
N GLN A 74 10.51 18.03 6.75
CA GLN A 74 10.87 17.97 8.18
C GLN A 74 9.67 17.59 9.06
N ALA A 75 8.83 16.68 8.56
CA ALA A 75 7.54 16.33 9.15
C ALA A 75 7.61 15.10 10.06
N GLY A 76 8.67 14.30 10.00
CA GLY A 76 8.77 13.05 10.76
C GLY A 76 7.94 11.95 10.11
N LEU A 77 8.29 11.58 8.89
CA LEU A 77 7.49 10.70 8.04
C LEU A 77 7.37 9.27 8.61
N GLY A 78 6.13 8.80 8.73
CA GLY A 78 5.81 7.38 8.91
C GLY A 78 5.49 6.72 7.56
N ILE A 79 6.07 5.55 7.29
CA ILE A 79 5.88 4.83 6.02
C ILE A 79 5.18 3.49 6.27
N THR A 80 4.06 3.26 5.58
CA THR A 80 3.46 1.94 5.40
C THR A 80 3.43 1.64 3.91
N ALA A 81 3.92 0.47 3.51
CA ALA A 81 4.08 0.13 2.11
C ALA A 81 3.48 -1.26 1.80
N VAL A 82 2.88 -1.38 0.61
CA VAL A 82 2.25 -2.61 0.12
C VAL A 82 2.80 -2.90 -1.27
N LEU A 83 3.15 -4.16 -1.53
CA LEU A 83 3.62 -4.62 -2.83
C LEU A 83 2.44 -5.08 -3.69
N HIS A 84 2.32 -4.52 -4.89
CA HIS A 84 1.43 -5.02 -5.92
C HIS A 84 2.26 -5.72 -7.01
N THR A 85 2.16 -7.04 -7.09
CA THR A 85 2.85 -7.87 -8.11
C THR A 85 1.97 -8.24 -9.30
N TRP A 86 0.66 -7.94 -9.21
CA TRP A 86 -0.31 -8.18 -10.27
C TRP A 86 -0.80 -6.85 -10.82
N GLY A 87 -0.26 -6.48 -11.99
CA GLY A 87 -0.72 -5.36 -12.80
C GLY A 87 -1.37 -5.86 -14.09
N ARG A 88 -2.17 -4.99 -14.74
CA ARG A 88 -2.59 -5.24 -16.13
C ARG A 88 -1.34 -5.47 -16.99
N PRO A 89 -1.35 -6.39 -17.97
CA PRO A 89 -0.29 -6.41 -18.97
C PRO A 89 -0.25 -5.04 -19.64
N LEU A 90 0.95 -4.44 -19.69
CA LEU A 90 1.23 -3.26 -20.49
C LEU A 90 1.03 -3.58 -21.97
#